data_AF-A0A538J505-F1
#
_entry.id   AF-A0A538J505-F1
#
_cell.length_a   1.000
_cell.length_b   1.000
_cell.length_c   1.000
_cell.angle_alpha   90.00
_cell.angle_beta   90.00
_cell.angle_gamma   90.00
#
_symmetry.space_group_name_H-M   'P 1'
#
loop_
_entity.id
_entity.type
_entity.pdbx_description
1 polymer ?
#
loop_
_entity_poly.entity_id
_entity_poly.type
_entity_poly.pdbx_seq_one_letter_code
_entity_poly.pdbx_strand_id
1 'polypeptide(L)'
;MSPTQSRPASSGVGRQNRLLAALDDRELRRLGSGLVRECFELKQILYQGGRLEAVYFPLSAVVSILTTMDDGSGVEIATIGNEGMVGV
;
A
#
# COMPACT_ATOMS: atom_id res chain seq x y z
N MET A 1 -3.64 9.51 -15.70
CA MET A 1 -3.91 8.52 -14.64
C MET A 1 -5.26 7.88 -14.97
N SER A 2 -5.28 6.59 -15.32
CA SER A 2 -6.54 5.87 -15.51
C SER A 2 -7.26 5.77 -14.15
N PRO A 3 -8.60 5.88 -14.09
CA PRO A 3 -9.31 5.87 -12.83
C PRO A 3 -9.19 4.48 -12.19
N THR A 4 -8.45 4.40 -11.08
CA THR A 4 -8.39 3.18 -10.28
C THR A 4 -9.76 2.93 -9.67
N GLN A 5 -10.30 1.72 -9.84
CA GLN A 5 -11.60 1.35 -9.25
C GLN A 5 -11.47 1.21 -7.73
N SER A 6 -11.70 2.31 -7.04
CA SER A 6 -11.76 2.39 -5.58
C SER A 6 -13.07 1.81 -5.08
N ARG A 7 -13.02 0.75 -4.27
CA ARG A 7 -14.20 0.13 -3.62
C ARG A 7 -13.99 0.09 -2.11
N PRO A 8 -15.02 0.31 -1.29
CA PRO A 8 -14.88 0.18 0.16
C PRO A 8 -14.35 -1.21 0.52
N ALA A 9 -13.33 -1.27 1.38
CA ALA A 9 -12.79 -2.54 1.84
C ALA A 9 -13.76 -3.15 2.86
N SER A 10 -14.16 -4.41 2.65
CA SER A 10 -14.87 -5.15 3.69
C SER A 10 -13.89 -5.65 4.76
N SER A 11 -14.36 -5.89 5.97
CA SER A 11 -13.53 -6.31 7.11
C SER A 11 -12.70 -7.57 6.82
N GLY A 12 -13.20 -8.47 5.96
CA GLY A 12 -12.49 -9.68 5.54
C GLY A 12 -11.35 -9.44 4.55
N VAL A 13 -11.35 -8.31 3.82
CA VAL A 13 -10.28 -7.93 2.89
C VAL A 13 -9.07 -7.39 3.66
N GLY A 14 -9.28 -6.65 4.75
CA GLY A 14 -8.19 -6.14 5.59
C GLY A 14 -7.32 -7.25 6.19
N ARG A 15 -7.91 -8.40 6.52
CA ARG A 15 -7.19 -9.55 7.12
C ARG A 15 -6.21 -10.27 6.17
N GLN A 16 -6.17 -9.91 4.89
CA GLN A 16 -5.18 -10.47 3.94
C GLN A 16 -3.78 -9.84 4.12
N ASN A 17 -3.71 -8.64 4.70
CA ASN A 17 -2.46 -8.04 5.15
C ASN A 17 -2.18 -8.44 6.61
N ARG A 18 -0.96 -8.88 6.91
CA ARG A 18 -0.59 -9.42 8.22
C ARG A 18 -0.54 -8.35 9.30
N LEU A 19 -0.21 -7.08 8.99
CA LEU A 19 -0.29 -5.99 9.96
C LEU A 19 -1.73 -5.75 10.37
N LEU A 20 -2.63 -5.63 9.39
CA LEU A 20 -4.07 -5.46 9.66
C LEU A 20 -4.68 -6.68 10.35
N ALA A 21 -4.20 -7.89 10.04
CA ALA A 21 -4.68 -9.12 10.68
C ALA A 21 -4.25 -9.24 12.16
N ALA A 22 -3.16 -8.58 12.56
CA ALA A 22 -2.65 -8.57 13.93
C ALA A 22 -3.42 -7.61 14.85
N LEU A 23 -4.20 -6.68 14.28
CA LEU A 23 -5.02 -5.74 15.04
C LEU A 23 -6.22 -6.45 15.69
N ASP A 24 -6.64 -5.93 16.83
CA ASP A 24 -7.90 -6.35 17.44
C ASP A 24 -9.11 -5.83 16.63
N ASP A 25 -10.30 -6.38 16.89
CA ASP A 25 -11.49 -5.98 16.12
C ASP A 25 -11.88 -4.50 16.33
N ARG A 26 -11.50 -3.89 17.46
CA ARG A 26 -11.81 -2.49 17.76
C ARG A 26 -10.91 -1.57 16.95
N GLU A 27 -9.63 -1.86 16.85
CA GLU A 27 -8.64 -1.16 16.03
C GLU A 27 -8.96 -1.32 14.55
N LEU A 28 -9.26 -2.54 14.10
CA LEU A 28 -9.60 -2.80 12.71
C LEU A 28 -10.90 -2.08 12.30
N ARG A 29 -11.92 -2.02 13.19
CA ARG A 29 -13.15 -1.23 12.93
C ARG A 29 -12.87 0.26 12.82
N ARG A 30 -11.97 0.81 13.63
CA ARG A 30 -11.58 2.23 13.57
C ARG A 30 -10.89 2.58 12.26
N LEU A 31 -10.03 1.69 11.76
CA LEU A 31 -9.38 1.86 10.45
C LEU A 31 -10.35 1.59 9.29
N GLY A 32 -11.24 0.61 9.44
CA GLY A 32 -12.13 0.12 8.39
C GLY A 32 -12.98 1.19 7.73
N SER A 33 -13.38 2.25 8.45
CA SER A 33 -14.15 3.36 7.85
C SER A 33 -13.36 4.18 6.82
N GLY A 34 -12.03 4.16 6.89
CA GLY A 34 -11.14 4.82 5.94
C GLY A 34 -10.44 3.87 4.96
N LEU A 35 -10.63 2.55 5.11
CA LEU A 35 -9.99 1.58 4.21
C LEU A 35 -10.74 1.47 2.89
N VAL A 36 -10.04 1.84 1.82
CA VAL A 36 -10.52 1.70 0.45
C VAL A 36 -9.61 0.69 -0.25
N ARG A 37 -10.23 -0.26 -0.94
CA ARG A 37 -9.53 -1.19 -1.81
C ARG A 37 -9.24 -0.51 -3.13
N GLU A 38 -7.97 -0.48 -3.48
CA GLU A 38 -7.45 0.01 -4.73
C GLU A 38 -6.64 -1.10 -5.43
N CYS A 39 -6.68 -1.15 -6.76
CA CYS A 39 -5.97 -2.15 -7.56
C CYS A 39 -4.94 -1.46 -8.45
N PHE A 40 -3.70 -1.94 -8.45
CA PHE A 40 -2.62 -1.33 -9.23
C PHE A 40 -2.22 -2.21 -10.40
N GLU A 41 -1.80 -1.57 -11.48
CA GLU A 41 -1.16 -2.26 -12.59
C GLU A 41 0.29 -2.63 -12.23
N LEU A 42 0.83 -3.67 -12.88
CA LEU A 42 2.22 -4.07 -12.70
C LEU A 42 3.15 -2.91 -13.12
N LYS A 43 4.16 -2.61 -12.28
CA LYS A 43 5.11 -1.50 -12.47
C LYS A 43 4.47 -0.10 -12.46
N GLN A 44 3.26 0.05 -11.92
CA GLN A 44 2.69 1.37 -11.67
C GLN A 44 3.53 2.14 -10.63
N ILE A 45 3.86 3.40 -10.93
CA ILE A 45 4.51 4.30 -9.99
C ILE A 45 3.44 4.78 -9.01
N LEU A 46 3.60 4.45 -7.72
CA LEU A 46 2.67 4.84 -6.66
C LEU A 46 3.01 6.20 -6.06
N TYR A 47 4.28 6.57 -6.04
CA TYR A 47 4.77 7.82 -5.45
C TYR A 47 6.13 8.20 -6.03
N GLN A 48 6.38 9.51 -6.18
CA GLN A 48 7.64 10.03 -6.71
C GLN A 48 8.15 11.24 -5.90
N GLY A 49 7.90 11.24 -4.59
CA GLY A 49 8.26 12.34 -3.70
C GLY A 49 7.16 13.40 -3.57
N GLY A 50 7.25 14.21 -2.51
CA GLY A 50 6.23 15.19 -2.14
C GLY A 50 5.66 14.98 -0.74
N ARG A 51 4.36 15.24 -0.58
CA ARG A 51 3.63 15.05 0.66
C ARG A 51 2.99 13.66 0.66
N LEU A 52 3.07 12.96 1.78
CA LEU A 52 2.34 11.71 1.97
C LEU A 52 0.84 12.01 2.15
N GLU A 53 0.01 11.40 1.32
CA GLU A 53 -1.43 11.57 1.30
C GLU A 53 -2.16 10.30 1.71
N ALA A 54 -1.54 9.13 1.54
CA ALA A 54 -2.17 7.84 1.83
C ALA A 54 -1.18 6.80 2.36
N VAL A 55 -1.74 5.74 2.96
CA VAL A 55 -1.00 4.55 3.34
C VAL A 55 -1.64 3.35 2.66
N TYR A 56 -0.82 2.54 2.00
CA TYR A 56 -1.25 1.30 1.37
C TYR A 56 -0.81 0.08 2.18
N PHE A 57 -1.74 -0.86 2.30
CA PHE A 57 -1.52 -2.20 2.85
C PHE A 57 -1.61 -3.20 1.69
N PRO A 58 -0.48 -3.70 1.16
CA PRO A 58 -0.52 -4.66 0.07
C PRO A 58 -1.29 -5.92 0.48
N LEU A 59 -2.13 -6.42 -0.42
CA LEU A 59 -2.95 -7.62 -0.19
C LEU A 59 -2.47 -8.79 -1.05
N SER A 60 -2.28 -8.55 -2.35
CA SER A 60 -1.89 -9.55 -3.35
C SER A 60 -0.77 -9.04 -4.28
N ALA A 61 -0.01 -8.05 -3.82
CA ALA A 61 1.05 -7.40 -4.58
C ALA A 61 2.26 -7.16 -3.68
N VAL A 62 3.39 -6.85 -4.31
CA VAL A 62 4.59 -6.33 -3.66
C VAL A 62 4.86 -4.91 -4.16
N VAL A 63 5.24 -4.02 -3.26
CA VAL A 63 5.66 -2.65 -3.57
C VAL A 63 7.18 -2.58 -3.45
N SER A 64 7.84 -2.13 -4.51
CA SER A 64 9.28 -1.89 -4.50
C SER A 64 9.53 -0.40 -4.23
N ILE A 65 10.43 -0.11 -3.30
CA ILE A 65 10.90 1.25 -3.02
C ILE A 65 12.24 1.41 -3.71
N LEU A 66 12.28 2.34 -4.64
CA LEU A 66 13.47 2.68 -5.42
C LEU A 66 13.96 4.06 -4.99
N THR A 67 15.29 4.21 -4.86
CA THR A 67 15.95 5.51 -4.77
C THR A 67 16.78 5.73 -6.02
N THR A 68 17.01 6.98 -6.39
CA THR A 68 17.95 7.35 -7.46
C THR A 68 19.30 7.68 -6.82
N MET A 69 20.38 7.15 -7.38
CA MET A 69 21.75 7.49 -7.02
C MET A 69 22.23 8.74 -7.79
N ASP A 70 23.36 9.32 -7.36
CA ASP A 70 23.94 10.53 -7.97
C ASP A 70 24.26 10.36 -9.47
N ASP A 71 24.48 9.13 -9.93
CA ASP A 71 24.71 8.77 -11.33
C ASP A 71 23.42 8.55 -12.14
N GLY A 72 22.25 8.74 -11.53
CA GLY A 72 20.94 8.55 -12.16
C GLY A 72 20.47 7.09 -12.20
N SER A 73 21.23 6.14 -11.68
CA SER A 73 20.80 4.75 -11.56
C SER A 73 19.75 4.59 -10.46
N GLY A 74 18.77 3.71 -10.68
CA GLY A 74 17.77 3.35 -9.67
C GLY A 74 18.25 2.16 -8.86
N VAL A 75 18.24 2.28 -7.54
CA VAL A 75 18.55 1.18 -6.61
C VAL A 75 17.33 0.84 -5.77
N GLU A 76 16.98 -0.45 -5.77
CA GLU A 76 15.96 -0.98 -4.87
C GLU A 76 16.51 -1.03 -3.45
N ILE A 77 15.80 -0.36 -2.54
CA ILE A 77 16.19 -0.28 -1.12
C ILE A 77 15.29 -1.14 -0.24
N ALA A 78 14.06 -1.44 -0.67
CA ALA A 78 13.15 -2.31 0.05
C ALA A 78 12.06 -2.87 -0.87
N THR A 79 11.56 -4.04 -0.50
CA THR A 79 10.35 -4.64 -1.06
C THR A 79 9.36 -4.88 0.09
N ILE A 80 8.11 -4.48 -0.07
CA ILE A 80 7.05 -4.60 0.94
C ILE A 80 5.91 -5.41 0.35
N GLY A 81 5.63 -6.58 0.93
CA GLY A 81 4.50 -7.43 0.58
C GLY A 81 3.31 -7.28 1.53
N ASN A 82 2.52 -8.35 1.64
CA ASN A 82 1.34 -8.36 2.51
C ASN A 82 1.68 -8.41 4.01
N GLU A 83 2.95 -8.42 4.37
CA GLU A 83 3.46 -8.33 5.74
C GLU A 83 3.65 -6.90 6.24
N GLY A 84 3.54 -5.89 5.36
CA GLY A 84 3.89 -4.51 5.69
C GLY A 84 2.87 -3.46 5.23
N MET A 85 3.31 -2.21 5.25
CA MET A 85 2.58 -1.05 4.72
C MET A 85 3.57 -0.05 4.11
N VAL A 86 3.10 0.79 3.18
CA VAL A 86 3.90 1.87 2.58
C VAL A 86 3.12 3.17 2.64
N GLY A 87 3.80 4.26 3.01
CA GLY A 87 3.27 5.62 2.90
C GLY A 87 3.61 6.20 1.53
N VAL A 88 2.61 6.76 0.87
CA VAL A 88 2.73 7.45 -0.43
C VAL A 88 2.13 8.84 -0.37
#